data_AF-A0A4Q1VJL3-F1
#
_entry.id   AF-A0A4Q1VJL3-F1
#
_cell.length_a   1.000
_cell.length_b   1.000
_cell.length_c   1.000
_cell.angle_alpha   90.00
_cell.angle_beta   90.00
_cell.angle_gamma   90.00
#
_symmetry.space_group_name_H-M   'P 1'
#
loop_
_entity.id
_entity.type
_entity.pdbx_description
1 polymer ?
#
loop_
_entity_poly.entity_id
_entity_poly.type
_entity_poly.pdbx_seq_one_letter_code
_entity_poly.pdbx_strand_id
1 'polypeptide(L)' 'MGDGRTYEFVCALRAVTSVDGMTADFYHYDMAFLGAAATRIINEVRGINRVVYDVTSKPPGTIEWE' A
#
# COMPACT_ATOMS: atom_id res chain seq x y z
N MET A 1 0.43 19.94 0.42
CA MET A 1 1.36 20.35 -0.67
C MET A 1 0.65 21.40 -1.50
N GLY A 2 1.29 22.53 -1.82
CA GLY A 2 0.68 23.54 -2.69
C GLY A 2 0.67 23.10 -4.17
N ASP A 3 0.42 24.04 -5.08
CA ASP A 3 0.33 23.84 -6.54
C ASP A 3 1.69 23.49 -7.22
N GLY A 4 2.76 23.36 -6.43
CA GLY A 4 4.06 22.93 -6.91
C GLY A 4 4.15 21.42 -7.01
N ARG A 5 4.54 20.89 -8.17
CA ARG A 5 4.87 19.47 -8.34
C ARG A 5 6.11 19.15 -7.50
N THR A 6 5.97 18.27 -6.50
CA THR A 6 7.08 17.76 -5.68
C THR A 6 7.40 16.32 -6.05
N TYR A 7 8.69 15.95 -5.97
CA TYR A 7 9.12 14.56 -6.04
C TYR A 7 9.42 14.09 -4.62
N GLU A 8 8.64 13.12 -4.15
CA GLU A 8 8.71 12.57 -2.79
C GLU A 8 8.60 11.04 -2.86
N PHE A 9 8.67 10.36 -1.73
CA PHE A 9 8.66 8.91 -1.67
C PHE A 9 7.26 8.31 -1.91
N VAL A 10 7.29 7.04 -2.33
CA VAL A 10 6.10 6.18 -2.44
C VAL A 10 6.04 5.28 -1.21
N CYS A 11 4.85 5.15 -0.62
CA CYS A 11 4.56 4.17 0.41
C CYS A 11 3.75 3.01 -0.19
N ALA A 12 4.24 1.77 -0.04
CA ALA A 12 3.48 0.58 -0.40
C ALA A 12 2.74 0.05 0.83
N LEU A 13 1.43 -0.15 0.67
CA LEU A 13 0.60 -0.86 1.63
C LEU A 13 0.53 -2.34 1.23
N ARG A 14 0.82 -3.23 2.18
CA ARG A 14 0.76 -4.67 2.02
C ARG A 14 -0.14 -5.28 3.08
N ALA A 15 -1.15 -6.02 2.65
CA ALA A 15 -2.01 -6.79 3.53
C ALA A 15 -2.40 -8.07 2.81
N VAL A 16 -2.33 -9.20 3.51
CA VAL A 16 -2.56 -10.52 2.94
C VAL A 16 -3.45 -11.36 3.84
N THR A 17 -4.17 -12.31 3.27
CA THR A 17 -4.81 -13.41 3.98
C THR A 17 -4.00 -14.67 3.72
N SER A 18 -3.62 -15.40 4.77
CA SER A 18 -2.90 -16.65 4.65
C SER A 18 -3.37 -17.64 5.70
N VAL A 19 -3.46 -18.92 5.31
CA VAL A 19 -3.85 -20.00 6.21
C VAL A 19 -2.63 -20.68 6.83
N ASP A 20 -1.55 -20.82 6.06
CA ASP A 20 -0.39 -21.64 6.42
C ASP A 20 0.98 -21.00 6.08
N GLY A 21 0.99 -19.75 5.61
CA GLY A 21 2.20 -19.04 5.21
C GLY A 21 2.81 -19.51 3.90
N MET A 22 2.33 -20.59 3.28
CA MET A 22 2.81 -21.10 1.99
C MET A 22 2.13 -20.39 0.82
N THR A 23 0.83 -20.13 0.95
CA THR A 23 0.05 -19.31 0.01
C THR A 23 -0.55 -18.10 0.70
N ALA A 24 -0.64 -16.98 -0.01
CA ALA A 24 -1.28 -15.78 0.50
C ALA A 24 -1.89 -14.97 -0.64
N ASP A 25 -3.15 -14.58 -0.48
CA ASP A 25 -3.79 -13.62 -1.37
C ASP A 25 -3.75 -12.23 -0.74
N PHE A 26 -3.67 -11.19 -1.58
CA PHE A 26 -3.81 -9.83 -1.08
C PHE A 26 -5.21 -9.65 -0.45
N TYR A 27 -5.30 -8.83 0.59
CA TYR A 27 -6.55 -8.59 1.27
C TYR A 27 -7.43 -7.62 0.50
N HIS A 28 -8.69 -7.97 0.25
CA HIS A 28 -9.60 -7.15 -0.53
C HIS A 28 -10.23 -6.04 0.34
N TYR A 29 -9.45 -5.02 0.68
CA TYR A 29 -10.00 -3.82 1.31
C TYR A 29 -10.94 -3.07 0.37
N ASP A 30 -12.00 -2.48 0.93
CA ASP A 30 -12.83 -1.53 0.22
C ASP A 30 -12.01 -0.32 -0.25
N MET A 31 -12.26 0.15 -1.47
CA MET A 31 -11.57 1.33 -2.01
C MET A 31 -11.77 2.58 -1.15
N ALA A 32 -12.89 2.68 -0.42
CA ALA A 32 -13.13 3.75 0.54
C ALA A 32 -12.12 3.73 1.70
N PHE A 33 -11.81 2.54 2.22
CA PHE A 33 -10.81 2.38 3.28
C PHE A 33 -9.42 2.73 2.77
N LEU A 34 -9.03 2.21 1.60
CA LEU A 34 -7.73 2.50 1.00
C LEU A 34 -7.56 4.01 0.70
N GLY A 35 -8.62 4.66 0.21
CA GLY A 35 -8.62 6.10 -0.01
C GLY A 35 -8.42 6.89 1.28
N ALA A 36 -9.15 6.55 2.34
CA ALA A 36 -9.01 7.21 3.65
C ALA A 36 -7.59 7.03 4.23
N ALA A 37 -7.05 5.81 4.17
CA ALA A 37 -5.69 5.53 4.61
C ALA A 37 -4.65 6.34 3.82
N ALA A 38 -4.77 6.36 2.48
CA ALA A 38 -3.87 7.12 1.62
C ALA A 38 -3.91 8.62 1.90
N THR A 39 -5.11 9.20 2.07
CA THR A 39 -5.28 10.62 2.44
C THR A 39 -4.59 10.95 3.76
N ARG A 40 -4.75 10.09 4.77
CA ARG A 40 -4.10 10.29 6.07
C ARG A 40 -2.58 10.21 5.96
N ILE A 41 -2.04 9.19 5.30
CA ILE A 41 -0.59 9.02 5.13
C ILE A 41 0.01 10.25 4.42
N ILE A 42 -0.58 10.70 3.32
CA ILE A 42 -0.08 11.84 2.55
C ILE A 42 -0.11 13.16 3.35
N ASN A 43 -1.13 13.34 4.20
CA ASN A 43 -1.29 14.56 4.98
C ASN A 43 -0.49 14.57 6.29
N GLU A 44 -0.32 13.41 6.92
CA GLU A 44 0.29 13.26 8.25
C GLU A 44 1.80 12.92 8.16
N VAL A 45 2.26 12.30 7.06
CA VAL A 45 3.66 11.87 6.89
C VAL A 45 4.37 12.74 5.85
N ARG A 46 5.23 13.65 6.35
CA ARG A 46 6.06 14.49 5.49
C ARG A 46 7.01 13.63 4.66
N GLY A 47 7.11 13.92 3.37
CA GLY A 47 7.99 13.22 2.44
C GLY A 47 7.35 12.03 1.72
N ILE A 48 6.05 11.81 1.89
CA ILE A 48 5.27 10.84 1.12
C ILE A 48 4.20 11.59 0.33
N ASN A 49 4.21 11.42 -1.00
CA ASN A 49 3.18 12.02 -1.87
C ASN A 49 2.40 10.99 -2.70
N ARG A 50 2.71 9.70 -2.51
CA ARG A 50 2.07 8.59 -3.22
C ARG A 50 1.94 7.39 -2.32
N VAL A 51 0.77 6.77 -2.36
CA VAL A 51 0.49 5.50 -1.70
C VAL A 51 0.02 4.51 -2.77
N VAL A 52 0.55 3.29 -2.72
CA VAL A 52 0.14 2.17 -3.60
C VAL A 52 -0.31 1.00 -2.73
N TYR A 53 -1.18 0.15 -3.26
CA TYR A 53 -1.58 -1.10 -2.59
C TYR A 53 -1.12 -2.29 -3.42
N ASP A 54 -0.39 -3.20 -2.80
CA ASP A 54 0.16 -4.38 -3.50
C ASP A 54 -0.88 -5.49 -3.62
N VAL A 55 -1.32 -5.73 -4.86
CA VAL A 55 -2.33 -6.71 -5.25
C VAL A 55 -1.73 -8.03 -5.77
N THR A 56 -0.45 -8.30 -5.50
CA THR A 56 0.25 -9.51 -5.95
C THR A 56 0.05 -10.65 -4.96
N SER A 57 -0.45 -11.81 -5.40
CA SER A 57 -0.54 -13.02 -4.56
C SER A 57 0.81 -13.73 -4.42
N LYS A 58 0.95 -14.51 -3.34
CA LYS A 58 2.00 -15.50 -3.12
C LYS A 58 1.43 -16.90 -3.36
N PRO A 59 1.96 -17.67 -4.34
CA PRO A 59 2.87 -17.29 -5.44
C PRO A 59 2.16 -16.47 -6.57
N PRO A 60 2.89 -15.79 -7.49
CA PRO A 60 4.34 -15.84 -7.71
C PRO A 60 5.15 -14.84 -6.86
N GLY A 61 4.49 -13.88 -6.22
CA GLY A 61 5.16 -12.90 -5.36
C GLY A 61 5.52 -13.47 -3.99
N THR A 62 6.24 -12.67 -3.22
CA THR A 62 6.47 -12.87 -1.78
C THR A 62 5.51 -11.99 -0.97
N ILE A 63 5.42 -12.23 0.35
CA ILE A 63 4.66 -11.34 1.24
C ILE A 63 5.45 -10.03 1.39
N GLU A 64 6.72 -10.16 1.80
CA GLU A 64 7.68 -9.06 1.87
C GLU A 64 8.21 -8.69 0.48
N TRP A 65 8.83 -7.52 0.39
CA TRP A 65 9.45 -7.00 -0.84
C TRP A 65 10.97 -7.26 -0.92
N GLU A 66 11.55 -7.90 0.11
CA GLU A 66 12.97 -8.29 0.21
C GLU A 66 13.12 -9.67 0.86
#